data_AF-A0A7X8HHQ6-F1
#
_entry.id   AF-A0A7X8HHQ6-F1
#
_cell.length_a   1.000
_cell.length_b   1.000
_cell.length_c   1.000
_cell.angle_alpha   90.00
_cell.angle_beta   90.00
_cell.angle_gamma   90.00
#
_symmetry.space_group_name_H-M   'P 1'
#
loop_
_entity.id
_entity.type
_entity.pdbx_description
1 polymer ?
#
loop_
_entity_poly.entity_id
_entity_poly.type
_entity_poly.pdbx_seq_one_letter_code
_entity_poly.pdbx_strand_id
1 'polypeptide(L)'
;MNEIDYEKFSGVKKALAMYNGLERGSYKGDTAAHSILIDIKRAVICGGLTEKQMEVVWLYFLRCMPQEQIARKLSISRQSVNERLNGAIRKIQKTLLSGELYS
;
A
#
# COMPACT_ATOMS: atom_id res chain seq x y z
N MET A 1 -16.13 11.89 -1.94
CA MET A 1 -14.82 11.22 -1.86
C MET A 1 -14.98 9.89 -2.59
N ASN A 2 -14.14 9.58 -3.59
CA ASN A 2 -14.29 8.33 -4.35
C ASN A 2 -14.14 7.16 -3.37
N GLU A 3 -15.19 6.36 -3.23
CA GLU A 3 -15.21 5.12 -2.46
C GLU A 3 -14.00 4.28 -2.88
N ILE A 4 -13.10 4.02 -1.94
CA ILE A 4 -12.01 3.08 -2.18
C ILE A 4 -12.58 1.69 -1.95
N ASP A 5 -12.72 0.96 -3.04
CA ASP A 5 -13.20 -0.41 -3.02
C ASP A 5 -12.04 -1.38 -2.72
N TYR A 6 -11.93 -1.81 -1.47
CA TYR A 6 -10.89 -2.76 -1.04
C TYR A 6 -11.10 -4.18 -1.59
N GLU A 7 -12.29 -4.55 -2.07
CA GLU A 7 -12.54 -5.84 -2.75
C GLU A 7 -11.78 -5.92 -4.07
N LYS A 8 -11.46 -4.77 -4.67
CA LYS A 8 -10.70 -4.68 -5.92
C LYS A 8 -9.23 -4.42 -5.64
N PHE A 9 -8.38 -5.21 -6.29
CA PHE A 9 -6.92 -5.02 -6.30
C PHE A 9 -6.52 -3.58 -6.72
N SER A 10 -7.24 -3.01 -7.70
CA SER A 10 -7.02 -1.63 -8.15
C SER A 10 -7.40 -0.59 -7.10
N GLY A 11 -8.41 -0.86 -6.25
CA GLY A 11 -8.79 0.02 -5.15
C GLY A 11 -7.71 0.06 -4.07
N VAL A 12 -7.18 -1.10 -3.65
CA VAL A 12 -6.06 -1.16 -2.70
C VAL A 12 -4.82 -0.45 -3.26
N LYS A 13 -4.50 -0.68 -4.54
CA LYS A 13 -3.38 0.01 -5.20
C LYS A 13 -3.57 1.54 -5.22
N LYS A 14 -4.79 2.01 -5.47
CA LYS A 14 -5.15 3.43 -5.43
C LYS A 14 -4.98 4.01 -4.03
N ALA A 15 -5.43 3.30 -3.00
CA ALA A 15 -5.27 3.71 -1.61
C ALA A 15 -3.80 3.90 -1.23
N LEU A 16 -2.95 2.91 -1.57
CA LEU A 16 -1.51 2.98 -1.34
C LEU A 16 -0.86 4.14 -2.11
N ALA A 17 -1.26 4.40 -3.35
CA ALA A 17 -0.78 5.55 -4.13
C ALA A 17 -1.21 6.89 -3.53
N MET A 18 -2.34 6.92 -2.83
CA MET A 18 -2.84 8.12 -2.15
C MET A 18 -2.22 8.33 -0.76
N TYR A 19 -1.38 7.42 -0.26
CA TYR A 19 -0.86 7.44 1.13
C TYR A 19 -0.38 8.82 1.59
N ASN A 20 0.50 9.46 0.82
CA ASN A 20 1.03 10.80 1.16
C ASN A 20 -0.05 11.88 1.18
N GLY A 21 -1.07 11.77 0.31
CA GLY A 21 -2.20 12.68 0.27
C GLY A 21 -3.18 12.45 1.44
N LEU A 22 -3.44 11.19 1.77
CA LEU A 22 -4.27 10.78 2.92
C LEU A 22 -3.64 11.24 4.23
N GLU A 23 -2.31 11.09 4.36
CA GLU A 23 -1.58 11.58 5.53
C GLU A 23 -1.75 13.09 5.70
N ARG A 24 -1.51 13.88 4.64
CA ARG A 24 -1.73 15.35 4.67
C ARG A 24 -3.18 15.75 4.93
N GLY A 25 -4.14 15.03 4.34
CA GLY A 25 -5.57 15.30 4.52
C GLY A 25 -6.05 15.00 5.93
N SER A 26 -5.56 13.90 6.53
CA SER A 26 -5.89 13.51 7.90
C SER A 26 -5.51 14.59 8.92
N TYR A 27 -4.35 15.23 8.74
CA TYR A 27 -3.90 16.34 9.60
C TYR A 27 -4.75 17.60 9.47
N LYS A 28 -5.57 17.72 8.42
CA LYS A 28 -6.49 18.84 8.20
C LYS A 28 -7.91 18.56 8.72
N GLY A 29 -8.12 17.44 9.41
CA GLY A 29 -9.43 17.06 9.96
C GLY A 29 -10.33 16.31 8.97
N ASP A 30 -9.79 15.86 7.83
CA ASP A 30 -10.53 14.96 6.93
C ASP A 30 -10.61 13.56 7.56
N THR A 31 -11.75 13.28 8.20
CA THR A 31 -12.01 12.04 8.95
C THR A 31 -12.08 10.82 8.04
N ALA A 32 -12.53 10.97 6.80
CA ALA A 32 -12.57 9.89 5.84
C ALA A 32 -11.16 9.56 5.33
N ALA A 33 -10.32 10.58 5.08
CA ALA A 33 -8.90 10.36 4.77
C ALA A 33 -8.16 9.72 5.95
N HIS A 34 -8.49 10.11 7.18
CA HIS A 34 -7.93 9.53 8.39
C HIS A 34 -8.29 8.04 8.55
N SER A 35 -9.55 7.68 8.31
CA SER A 35 -10.02 6.28 8.41
C SER A 35 -9.29 5.37 7.41
N ILE A 36 -9.20 5.79 6.14
CA ILE A 36 -8.47 5.05 5.10
C ILE A 36 -6.98 4.95 5.45
N LEU A 37 -6.38 6.01 5.99
CA LEU A 37 -4.97 5.98 6.39
C LEU A 37 -4.72 4.97 7.51
N ILE A 38 -5.61 4.87 8.50
CA ILE A 38 -5.52 3.90 9.59
C ILE A 38 -5.60 2.47 9.02
N ASP A 39 -6.59 2.19 8.18
CA ASP A 39 -6.78 0.88 7.55
C ASP A 39 -5.50 0.45 6.81
N ILE A 40 -4.97 1.33 5.95
CA ILE A 40 -3.76 1.05 5.17
C ILE A 40 -2.53 0.88 6.06
N LYS A 41 -2.33 1.75 7.07
CA LYS A 41 -1.21 1.62 8.01
C LYS A 41 -1.26 0.28 8.75
N ARG A 42 -2.43 -0.08 9.28
CA ARG A 42 -2.62 -1.35 9.99
C ARG A 42 -2.44 -2.55 9.05
N ALA A 43 -2.99 -2.52 7.84
CA ALA A 43 -2.85 -3.62 6.89
C ALA A 43 -1.41 -3.83 6.40
N VAL A 44 -0.63 -2.76 6.25
CA VAL A 44 0.80 -2.85 5.90
C VAL A 44 1.61 -3.44 7.06
N ILE A 45 1.32 -3.06 8.30
CA ILE A 45 2.02 -3.53 9.51
C ILE A 45 1.65 -4.99 9.83
N CYS A 46 0.36 -5.31 9.85
CA CYS A 46 -0.16 -6.61 10.28
C CYS A 46 -0.21 -7.66 9.17
N GLY A 47 -0.14 -7.26 7.89
CA GLY A 47 -0.38 -8.15 6.76
C GLY A 47 0.71 -9.19 6.46
N GLY A 48 1.72 -9.35 7.34
CA GLY A 48 2.76 -10.37 7.19
C GLY A 48 3.59 -10.22 5.91
N LEU A 49 3.87 -8.98 5.50
CA LEU A 49 4.73 -8.68 4.35
C LEU A 49 6.16 -9.13 4.67
N THR A 50 6.84 -9.73 3.69
CA THR A 50 8.28 -9.97 3.82
C THR A 50 9.04 -8.65 3.73
N GLU A 51 10.26 -8.58 4.25
CA GLU A 51 11.11 -7.39 4.14
C GLU A 51 11.26 -6.92 2.69
N LYS A 52 11.45 -7.86 1.76
CA LYS A 52 11.56 -7.59 0.32
C LYS A 52 10.27 -7.04 -0.30
N GLN A 53 9.11 -7.44 0.22
CA GLN A 53 7.79 -6.93 -0.19
C GLN A 53 7.58 -5.51 0.38
N MET A 54 7.91 -5.32 1.65
CA MET A 54 7.85 -4.02 2.32
C MET A 54 8.73 -2.99 1.63
N GLU A 55 9.96 -3.36 1.29
CA GLU A 55 10.93 -2.49 0.62
C GLU A 55 10.38 -1.98 -0.72
N VAL A 56 9.83 -2.85 -1.58
CA VAL A 56 9.29 -2.40 -2.87
C VAL A 56 8.02 -1.54 -2.71
N VAL A 57 7.18 -1.81 -1.71
CA VAL A 57 6.00 -0.99 -1.39
C VAL A 57 6.44 0.42 -0.98
N TRP A 58 7.43 0.52 -0.09
CA TRP A 58 7.97 1.80 0.37
C TRP A 58 8.60 2.60 -0.78
N LEU A 59 9.45 1.96 -1.60
CA LEU A 59 10.10 2.62 -2.73
C LEU A 59 9.07 3.10 -3.78
N TYR A 60 8.05 2.29 -4.07
CA TYR A 60 7.08 2.61 -5.11
C TYR A 60 6.07 3.66 -4.66
N PHE A 61 5.43 3.47 -3.51
CA PHE A 61 4.31 4.32 -3.08
C PHE A 61 4.75 5.54 -2.26
N LEU A 62 5.69 5.38 -1.34
CA LEU A 62 6.11 6.49 -0.48
C LEU A 62 7.17 7.36 -1.16
N ARG A 63 8.12 6.74 -1.86
CA ARG A 63 9.20 7.46 -2.58
C ARG A 63 8.87 7.76 -4.03
N CYS A 64 7.69 7.36 -4.52
CA CYS A 64 7.23 7.60 -5.89
C CYS A 64 8.22 7.12 -6.97
N MET A 65 9.01 6.07 -6.71
CA MET A 65 9.96 5.55 -7.69
C MET A 65 9.26 4.61 -8.69
N PRO A 66 9.47 4.76 -10.01
CA PRO A 66 8.97 3.81 -11.00
C PRO A 66 9.67 2.46 -10.89
N GLN A 67 9.01 1.38 -11.32
CA GLN A 67 9.50 0.01 -11.14
C GLN A 67 10.89 -0.22 -11.77
N GLU A 68 11.19 0.46 -12.88
CA GLU A 68 12.48 0.40 -13.56
C GLU A 68 13.60 1.01 -12.72
N GLN A 69 13.33 2.11 -12.00
CA GLN A 69 14.31 2.69 -11.09
C GLN A 69 14.51 1.80 -9.85
N ILE A 70 13.43 1.22 -9.32
CA ILE A 70 13.51 0.27 -8.21
C ILE A 70 14.32 -0.97 -8.62
N ALA A 71 14.05 -1.51 -9.79
CA ALA A 71 14.77 -2.67 -10.35
C ALA A 71 16.27 -2.41 -10.42
N ARG A 72 16.68 -1.25 -10.94
CA ARG A 72 18.09 -0.83 -10.96
C ARG A 72 18.66 -0.65 -9.56
N LYS A 73 17.93 0.01 -8.66
CA LYS A 73 18.36 0.27 -7.28
C LYS A 73 18.60 -1.01 -6.49
N LEU A 74 17.77 -2.02 -6.70
CA LEU A 74 17.81 -3.30 -6.00
C LEU A 74 18.54 -4.40 -6.79
N SER A 75 19.13 -4.07 -7.94
CA SER A 75 19.81 -5.00 -8.85
C SER A 75 19.00 -6.26 -9.17
N ILE A 76 17.69 -6.10 -9.41
CA ILE A 76 16.75 -7.19 -9.75
C ILE A 76 16.00 -6.86 -11.04
N SER A 77 15.30 -7.84 -11.61
CA SER A 77 14.47 -7.58 -12.80
C SER A 77 13.24 -6.73 -12.45
N ARG A 78 12.74 -5.96 -13.44
CA ARG A 78 11.45 -5.25 -13.31
C ARG A 78 10.30 -6.21 -13.02
N GLN A 79 10.32 -7.41 -13.60
CA GLN A 79 9.33 -8.45 -13.33
C GLN A 79 9.34 -8.84 -11.84
N SER A 80 10.51 -9.04 -11.25
CA SER A 80 10.64 -9.34 -9.82
C SER A 80 10.13 -8.22 -8.93
N VAL A 81 10.30 -6.95 -9.32
CA VAL A 81 9.66 -5.81 -8.62
C VAL A 81 8.14 -5.92 -8.68
N ASN A 82 7.58 -6.18 -9.86
CA ASN A 82 6.14 -6.32 -10.07
C ASN A 82 5.54 -7.48 -9.27
N GLU A 83 6.21 -8.63 -9.24
CA GLU A 83 5.79 -9.80 -8.46
C GLU A 83 5.77 -9.51 -6.96
N ARG A 84 6.82 -8.84 -6.44
CA ARG A 84 6.88 -8.43 -5.03
C ARG A 84 5.76 -7.43 -4.68
N LEU A 85 5.52 -6.43 -5.54
CA LEU A 85 4.43 -5.46 -5.37
C LEU A 85 3.07 -6.16 -5.36
N ASN A 86 2.80 -7.02 -6.34
CA ASN A 86 1.51 -7.70 -6.43
C ASN A 86 1.29 -8.66 -5.25
N GLY A 87 2.33 -9.38 -4.83
CA GLY A 87 2.29 -10.23 -3.65
C GLY A 87 2.01 -9.42 -2.36
N ALA A 88 2.64 -8.26 -2.22
CA ALA A 88 2.41 -7.36 -1.09
C ALA A 88 0.97 -6.83 -1.09
N ILE A 89 0.47 -6.33 -2.22
CA ILE A 89 -0.88 -5.77 -2.34
C ILE A 89 -1.95 -6.84 -2.03
N ARG A 90 -1.77 -8.09 -2.46
CA ARG A 90 -2.70 -9.19 -2.13
C ARG A 90 -2.77 -9.48 -0.63
N LYS A 91 -1.63 -9.42 0.07
CA LYS A 91 -1.59 -9.59 1.53
C LYS A 91 -2.26 -8.44 2.27
N ILE A 92 -1.97 -7.21 1.85
CA ILE A 92 -2.62 -6.00 2.37
C ILE A 92 -4.14 -6.10 2.16
N GLN A 93 -4.57 -6.45 0.94
CA GLN A 93 -5.98 -6.65 0.61
C GLN A 93 -6.63 -7.69 1.52
N LYS A 94 -6.02 -8.86 1.67
CA LYS A 94 -6.55 -9.91 2.57
C LYS A 94 -6.73 -9.39 3.99
N THR A 95 -5.78 -8.59 4.49
CA THR A 95 -5.83 -8.03 5.85
C THR A 95 -6.91 -6.96 5.99
N LEU A 96 -7.12 -6.15 4.95
CA LEU A 96 -8.22 -5.17 4.90
C LEU A 96 -9.59 -5.84 4.98
N LEU A 97 -9.71 -7.04 4.40
CA LEU A 97 -10.97 -7.78 4.32
C LEU A 97 -11.17 -8.77 5.48
N SER A 98 -10.13 -9.10 6.26
CA SER A 98 -10.21 -10.13 7.31
C SER A 98 -10.93 -9.64 8.59
N GLY A 99 -11.24 -8.35 8.72
CA GLY A 99 -11.83 -7.76 9.94
C GLY A 99 -10.88 -7.68 11.14
N GLU A 100 -9.69 -8.30 11.04
CA GLU A 100 -8.63 -8.34 12.05
C GLU A 100 -7.98 -6.97 12.31
N LEU A 101 -8.34 -5.96 11.51
CA LEU A 101 -7.84 -4.60 11.70
C LEU A 101 -8.37 -3.94 12.97
N TYR A 102 -9.45 -4.44 13.57
CA TYR A 102 -10.15 -3.80 14.70
C TYR A 102 -10.22 -4.67 15.97
N SER A 103 -9.61 -5.85 15.95
CA SER A 103 -9.47 -6.75 17.10
C SER A 103 -8.36 -6.31 18.06
#